data_AF-A0A9C8GJ94-F1
#
_entry.id   AF-A0A9C8GJ94-F1
#
_cell.length_a   1.000
_cell.length_b   1.000
_cell.length_c   1.000
_cell.angle_alpha   90.00
_cell.angle_beta   90.00
_cell.angle_gamma   90.00
#
_symmetry.space_group_name_H-M   'P 1'
#
loop_
_entity.id
_entity.type
_entity.pdbx_description
1 polymer ?
#
loop_
_entity_poly.entity_id
_entity_poly.type
_entity_poly.pdbx_seq_one_letter_code
_entity_poly.pdbx_strand_id
1 'polypeptide(L)'
;MTPLLERIQALTKSTDAGTRDLQIIRQRDVHKLADDTGRTVQEIELTALEAEIVPWRYLRNLGTLGVAGQIKLLQSTVAIVGQGGLGGYVSEALARTGVGRLAVIDGDVFAEHNLNRQLLSAERNLGLSKVEAARRRIAQINSAVEVIAHETMLTAENLPRLLEGVDVVVDAL
;
A
#
# COMPACT_ATOMS: atom_id res chain seq x y z
N MET A 1 17.63 -1.88 22.69
CA MET A 1 16.28 -2.01 22.09
C MET A 1 15.69 -0.62 22.03
N THR A 2 14.99 -0.23 20.96
CA THR A 2 14.38 1.11 20.88
C THR A 2 13.11 1.16 21.74
N PRO A 3 12.73 2.32 22.30
CA PRO A 3 11.48 2.44 23.08
C PRO A 3 10.23 2.03 22.30
N LEU A 4 10.25 2.18 20.96
CA LEU A 4 9.16 1.73 20.10
C LEU A 4 9.07 0.19 20.04
N LEU A 5 10.19 -0.50 19.89
CA LEU A 5 10.21 -1.95 19.78
C LEU A 5 9.72 -2.64 21.07
N GLU A 6 10.06 -2.10 22.24
CA GLU A 6 9.53 -2.57 23.52
C GLU A 6 8.00 -2.50 23.58
N ARG A 7 7.42 -1.40 23.08
CA ARG A 7 5.96 -1.21 23.01
C ARG A 7 5.31 -2.19 22.03
N ILE A 8 5.94 -2.47 20.90
CA ILE A 8 5.46 -3.46 19.92
C ILE A 8 5.47 -4.86 20.53
N GLN A 9 6.58 -5.27 21.15
CA GLN A 9 6.72 -6.59 21.78
C GLN A 9 5.68 -6.81 22.88
N ALA A 10 5.37 -5.78 23.68
CA ALA A 10 4.36 -5.86 24.73
C ALA A 10 2.93 -6.13 24.21
N LEU A 11 2.64 -5.83 22.93
CA LEU A 11 1.33 -6.02 22.30
C LEU A 11 1.29 -7.24 21.37
N THR A 12 2.39 -7.98 21.29
CA THR A 12 2.55 -9.11 20.40
C THR A 12 1.82 -10.35 20.93
N LYS A 13 1.33 -11.17 20.02
CA LYS A 13 0.73 -12.47 20.33
C LYS A 13 1.44 -13.57 19.55
N SER A 14 1.58 -14.75 20.14
CA SER A 14 1.95 -15.94 19.37
C SER A 14 0.76 -16.41 18.53
N THR A 15 1.03 -16.86 17.32
CA THR A 15 0.07 -17.57 16.48
C THR A 15 0.73 -18.77 15.82
N ASP A 16 -0.03 -19.84 15.68
CA ASP A 16 0.32 -20.93 14.77
C ASP A 16 -0.05 -20.48 13.34
N ALA A 17 0.95 -20.45 12.47
CA ALA A 17 0.79 -20.23 11.04
C ALA A 17 1.36 -21.43 10.26
N GLY A 18 0.97 -22.64 10.64
CA GLY A 18 1.36 -23.89 9.99
C GLY A 18 2.49 -24.60 10.74
N THR A 19 3.73 -24.45 10.28
CA THR A 19 4.92 -25.16 10.82
C THR A 19 5.87 -24.26 11.61
N ARG A 20 5.52 -22.99 11.83
CA ARG A 20 6.34 -22.03 12.59
C ARG A 20 5.48 -21.27 13.59
N ASP A 21 5.99 -21.18 14.82
CA ASP A 21 5.51 -20.21 15.80
C ASP A 21 5.92 -18.81 15.34
N LEU A 22 4.93 -18.01 14.95
CA LEU A 22 5.15 -16.63 14.56
C LEU A 22 4.60 -15.68 15.61
N GLN A 23 5.32 -14.59 15.79
CA GLN A 23 4.87 -13.45 16.56
C GLN A 23 4.08 -12.52 15.64
N ILE A 24 2.92 -12.04 16.10
CA ILE A 24 2.08 -11.12 15.34
C ILE A 24 1.64 -9.91 16.15
N ILE A 25 1.41 -8.80 15.44
CA ILE A 25 0.74 -7.61 15.96
C ILE A 25 -0.56 -7.36 15.19
N ARG A 26 -1.65 -7.09 15.91
CA ARG A 26 -2.97 -6.85 15.30
C ARG A 26 -3.06 -5.41 14.79
N GLN A 27 -3.83 -5.21 13.73
CA GLN A 27 -4.01 -3.89 13.10
C GLN A 27 -4.42 -2.79 14.09
N ARG A 28 -5.37 -3.07 15.00
CA ARG A 28 -5.80 -2.10 16.02
C ARG A 28 -4.66 -1.62 16.91
N ASP A 29 -3.71 -2.51 17.21
CA ASP A 29 -2.59 -2.24 18.09
C ASP A 29 -1.51 -1.45 17.33
N VAL A 30 -1.29 -1.78 16.05
CA VAL A 30 -0.46 -0.97 15.13
C VAL A 30 -0.98 0.46 15.03
N HIS A 31 -2.29 0.64 14.79
CA HIS A 31 -2.91 1.96 14.70
C HIS A 31 -2.80 2.75 15.99
N LYS A 32 -3.10 2.12 17.13
CA LYS A 32 -2.93 2.76 18.43
C LYS A 32 -1.49 3.20 18.66
N LEU A 33 -0.51 2.37 18.31
CA LEU A 33 0.91 2.75 18.45
C LEU A 33 1.29 3.90 17.52
N ALA A 34 0.79 3.93 16.29
CA ALA A 34 1.00 5.03 15.35
C ALA A 34 0.49 6.35 15.96
N ASP A 35 -0.75 6.36 16.45
CA ASP A 35 -1.37 7.52 17.10
C ASP A 35 -0.58 7.96 18.35
N ASP A 36 -0.29 7.02 19.26
CA ASP A 36 0.40 7.30 20.53
C ASP A 36 1.87 7.74 20.36
N THR A 37 2.47 7.53 19.18
CA THR A 37 3.88 7.87 18.92
C THR A 37 4.06 8.99 17.90
N GLY A 38 2.98 9.41 17.23
CA GLY A 38 3.05 10.36 16.11
C GLY A 38 3.78 9.79 14.88
N ARG A 39 3.86 8.46 14.76
CA ARG A 39 4.49 7.77 13.62
C ARG A 39 3.43 7.30 12.64
N THR A 40 3.84 7.05 11.41
CA THR A 40 2.98 6.42 10.40
C THR A 40 2.76 4.94 10.71
N VAL A 41 1.64 4.39 10.22
CA VAL A 41 1.38 2.95 10.29
C VAL A 41 2.51 2.14 9.64
N GLN A 42 3.05 2.65 8.53
CA GLN A 42 4.16 2.03 7.80
C GLN A 42 5.40 1.87 8.68
N GLU A 43 5.79 2.91 9.42
CA GLU A 43 6.95 2.84 10.34
C GLU A 43 6.75 1.81 11.44
N ILE A 44 5.54 1.72 12.00
CA ILE A 44 5.23 0.72 13.03
C ILE A 44 5.30 -0.70 12.45
N GLU A 45 4.69 -0.93 11.28
CA GLU A 45 4.70 -2.23 10.60
C GLU A 45 6.13 -2.64 10.18
N LEU A 46 6.94 -1.70 9.70
CA LEU A 46 8.33 -1.95 9.32
C LEU A 46 9.18 -2.32 10.54
N THR A 47 9.07 -1.54 11.64
CA THR A 47 9.78 -1.83 12.90
C THR A 47 9.39 -3.21 13.45
N ALA A 48 8.11 -3.58 13.35
CA ALA A 48 7.64 -4.89 13.77
C ALA A 48 8.26 -6.01 12.91
N LEU A 49 8.21 -5.87 11.58
CA LEU A 49 8.77 -6.86 10.66
C LEU A 49 10.27 -7.07 10.85
N GLU A 50 11.04 -6.00 11.08
CA GLU A 50 12.48 -6.06 11.37
C GLU A 50 12.79 -6.84 12.66
N ALA A 51 11.84 -6.91 13.58
CA ALA A 51 11.92 -7.71 14.80
C ALA A 51 11.26 -9.10 14.67
N GLU A 52 10.99 -9.55 13.45
CA GLU A 52 10.26 -10.80 13.13
C GLU A 52 8.85 -10.88 13.74
N ILE A 53 8.25 -9.73 14.02
CA ILE A 53 6.85 -9.60 14.47
C ILE A 53 6.01 -9.19 13.26
N VAL A 54 5.14 -10.09 12.82
CA VAL A 54 4.42 -9.90 11.56
C VAL A 54 3.12 -9.14 11.80
N PRO A 55 2.88 -8.00 11.11
CA PRO A 55 1.57 -7.39 11.05
C PRO A 55 0.55 -8.41 10.53
N TRP A 56 -0.51 -8.67 11.31
CA TRP A 56 -1.44 -9.77 11.08
C TRP A 56 -1.97 -9.84 9.63
N ARG A 57 -2.14 -8.69 8.98
CA ARG A 57 -2.59 -8.59 7.58
C ARG A 57 -1.69 -9.33 6.58
N TYR A 58 -0.38 -9.37 6.81
CA TYR A 58 0.59 -9.97 5.89
C TYR A 58 0.93 -11.42 6.22
N LEU A 59 0.31 -12.02 7.23
CA LEU A 59 0.61 -13.39 7.64
C LEU A 59 0.54 -14.39 6.47
N ARG A 60 -0.44 -14.21 5.58
CA ARG A 60 -0.64 -15.07 4.40
C ARG A 60 0.30 -14.77 3.23
N ASN A 61 1.03 -13.65 3.28
CA ASN A 61 2.04 -13.31 2.27
C ASN A 61 3.35 -14.06 2.50
N LEU A 62 3.63 -14.43 3.76
CA LEU A 62 4.93 -14.97 4.17
C LEU A 62 5.29 -16.31 3.51
N GLY A 63 4.30 -17.13 3.14
CA GLY A 63 4.55 -18.40 2.47
C GLY A 63 5.25 -18.23 1.12
N THR A 64 5.02 -17.09 0.45
CA THR A 64 5.62 -16.77 -0.86
C THR A 64 6.75 -15.76 -0.74
N LEU A 65 6.58 -14.73 0.11
CA LEU A 65 7.49 -13.58 0.16
C LEU A 65 8.48 -13.64 1.32
N GLY A 66 8.16 -14.38 2.38
CA GLY A 66 8.88 -14.32 3.66
C GLY A 66 8.81 -12.93 4.31
N VAL A 67 9.42 -12.80 5.50
CA VAL A 67 9.51 -11.52 6.22
C VAL A 67 10.36 -10.52 5.44
N ALA A 68 11.52 -10.95 4.94
CA ALA A 68 12.42 -10.10 4.16
C ALA A 68 11.76 -9.54 2.88
N GLY A 69 10.98 -10.35 2.16
CA GLY A 69 10.24 -9.88 0.99
C GLY A 69 9.13 -8.90 1.35
N GLN A 70 8.44 -9.12 2.47
CA GLN A 70 7.42 -8.18 2.95
C GLN A 70 8.02 -6.84 3.37
N ILE A 71 9.19 -6.84 4.03
CA ILE A 71 9.97 -5.62 4.34
C ILE A 71 10.31 -4.88 3.05
N LYS A 72 10.87 -5.60 2.07
CA LYS A 72 11.25 -5.02 0.77
C LYS A 72 10.05 -4.35 0.10
N LEU A 73 8.90 -5.03 0.02
CA LEU A 73 7.69 -4.45 -0.54
C LEU A 73 7.26 -3.19 0.22
N LEU A 74 7.25 -3.23 1.55
CA LEU A 74 6.81 -2.10 2.38
C LEU A 74 7.75 -0.88 2.27
N GLN A 75 8.99 -1.07 1.81
CA GLN A 75 9.94 0.01 1.54
C GLN A 75 9.90 0.50 0.08
N SER A 76 9.36 -0.31 -0.84
CA SER A 76 9.37 -0.02 -2.27
C SER A 76 8.36 1.05 -2.69
N THR A 77 8.70 1.74 -3.78
CA THR A 77 7.83 2.63 -4.54
C THR A 77 7.52 2.03 -5.90
N VAL A 78 6.23 1.89 -6.22
CA VAL A 78 5.78 1.47 -7.54
C VAL A 78 5.00 2.62 -8.19
N ALA A 79 5.40 3.03 -9.40
CA ALA A 79 4.60 3.92 -10.22
C ALA A 79 3.61 3.13 -11.06
N ILE A 80 2.37 3.61 -11.13
CA ILE A 80 1.30 3.06 -11.94
C ILE A 80 0.87 4.18 -12.89
N VAL A 81 1.15 3.99 -14.18
CA VAL A 81 0.83 4.95 -15.23
C VAL A 81 -0.47 4.50 -15.89
N GLY A 82 -1.52 5.30 -15.73
CA GLY A 82 -2.88 4.93 -16.12
C GLY A 82 -3.64 4.23 -14.99
N GLN A 83 -4.77 4.83 -14.59
CA GLN A 83 -5.66 4.36 -13.53
C GLN A 83 -7.02 3.91 -14.09
N GLY A 84 -6.95 3.23 -15.23
CA GLY A 84 -8.10 2.71 -15.95
C GLY A 84 -8.44 1.25 -15.63
N GLY A 85 -8.74 0.48 -16.69
CA GLY A 85 -9.23 -0.90 -16.57
C GLY A 85 -8.19 -1.88 -16.02
N LEU A 86 -6.89 -1.63 -16.24
CA LEU A 86 -5.80 -2.43 -15.69
C LEU A 86 -5.25 -1.80 -14.40
N GLY A 87 -4.90 -0.51 -14.45
CA GLY A 87 -4.29 0.22 -13.33
C GLY A 87 -5.08 0.15 -12.03
N GLY A 88 -6.42 0.17 -12.10
CA GLY A 88 -7.28 -0.01 -10.92
C GLY A 88 -7.04 -1.33 -10.20
N TYR A 89 -6.96 -2.46 -10.94
CA TYR A 89 -6.71 -3.77 -10.33
C TYR A 89 -5.26 -3.94 -9.88
N VAL A 90 -4.29 -3.40 -10.62
CA VAL A 90 -2.88 -3.41 -10.23
C VAL A 90 -2.69 -2.64 -8.92
N SER A 91 -3.26 -1.43 -8.83
CA SER A 91 -3.25 -0.60 -7.61
C SER A 91 -3.81 -1.35 -6.41
N GLU A 92 -4.98 -1.97 -6.57
CA GLU A 92 -5.65 -2.75 -5.53
C GLU A 92 -4.79 -3.94 -5.08
N ALA A 93 -4.20 -4.67 -6.03
CA ALA A 93 -3.34 -5.81 -5.73
C ALA A 93 -2.07 -5.39 -4.96
N LEU A 94 -1.34 -4.38 -5.45
CA LEU A 94 -0.11 -3.90 -4.80
C LEU A 94 -0.38 -3.35 -3.39
N ALA A 95 -1.47 -2.62 -3.20
CA ALA A 95 -1.87 -2.12 -1.88
C ALA A 95 -2.17 -3.27 -0.90
N ARG A 96 -2.83 -4.35 -1.36
CA ARG A 96 -3.14 -5.54 -0.55
C ARG A 96 -1.89 -6.35 -0.21
N THR A 97 -0.93 -6.42 -1.12
CA THR A 97 0.36 -7.09 -0.89
C THR A 97 1.28 -6.28 0.02
N GLY A 98 1.05 -4.97 0.15
CA GLY A 98 1.79 -4.10 1.08
C GLY A 98 3.00 -3.43 0.44
N VAL A 99 2.90 -3.00 -0.82
CA VAL A 99 3.87 -2.07 -1.41
C VAL A 99 3.77 -0.74 -0.70
N GLY A 100 4.89 -0.23 -0.17
CA GLY A 100 4.91 0.94 0.72
C GLY A 100 4.38 2.23 0.10
N ARG A 101 4.78 2.50 -1.14
CA ARG A 101 4.40 3.74 -1.85
C ARG A 101 3.90 3.43 -3.25
N LEU A 102 2.75 4.00 -3.60
CA LEU A 102 2.16 3.91 -4.93
C LEU A 102 2.06 5.30 -5.55
N ALA A 103 2.89 5.58 -6.57
CA ALA A 103 2.78 6.79 -7.37
C ALA A 103 1.78 6.54 -8.50
N VAL A 104 0.57 7.07 -8.36
CA VAL A 104 -0.52 6.83 -9.31
C VAL A 104 -0.66 8.05 -10.22
N ILE A 105 -0.50 7.84 -11.53
CA ILE A 105 -0.43 8.90 -12.54
C ILE A 105 -1.57 8.70 -13.55
N ASP A 106 -2.57 9.57 -13.53
CA ASP A 106 -3.67 9.60 -14.50
C ASP A 106 -4.30 11.01 -14.50
N GLY A 107 -4.60 11.56 -15.67
CA GLY A 107 -5.19 12.90 -15.83
C GLY A 107 -6.71 12.91 -15.97
N ASP A 108 -7.35 11.75 -16.05
CA ASP A 108 -8.77 11.61 -16.33
C ASP A 108 -9.65 11.60 -15.07
N VAL A 109 -10.93 11.80 -15.31
CA VAL A 109 -12.04 11.53 -14.39
C VAL A 109 -12.84 10.31 -14.85
N PHE A 110 -13.67 9.73 -13.99
CA PHE A 110 -14.57 8.66 -14.40
C PHE A 110 -15.71 9.16 -15.29
N ALA A 111 -15.98 8.44 -16.37
CA ALA A 111 -17.13 8.61 -17.26
C ALA A 111 -17.98 7.35 -17.29
N GLU A 112 -19.23 7.44 -17.77
CA GLU A 112 -20.19 6.32 -17.79
C GLU A 112 -19.64 5.07 -18.48
N HIS A 113 -18.92 5.27 -19.59
CA HIS A 113 -18.33 4.16 -20.34
C HIS A 113 -17.24 3.42 -19.55
N ASN A 114 -16.79 3.91 -18.38
CA ASN A 114 -15.82 3.22 -17.52
C ASN A 114 -16.48 2.16 -16.61
N LEU A 115 -17.78 2.29 -16.33
CA LEU A 115 -18.54 1.43 -15.41
C LEU A 115 -18.45 -0.06 -15.74
N ASN A 116 -18.20 -0.39 -17.00
CA ASN A 116 -18.13 -1.77 -17.46
C ASN A 116 -16.81 -2.49 -17.14
N ARG A 117 -15.72 -1.77 -16.81
CA ARG A 117 -14.38 -2.38 -16.77
C ARG A 117 -13.41 -1.79 -15.75
N GLN A 118 -13.67 -0.61 -15.21
CA GLN A 118 -12.73 0.03 -14.28
C GLN A 118 -13.15 -0.22 -12.84
N LEU A 119 -12.28 -0.90 -12.07
CA LEU A 119 -12.56 -1.33 -10.69
C LEU A 119 -13.09 -0.21 -9.79
N LEU A 120 -12.58 1.01 -9.96
CA LEU A 120 -12.90 2.15 -9.11
C LEU A 120 -14.04 3.03 -9.64
N SER A 121 -14.57 2.69 -10.81
CA SER A 121 -15.74 3.37 -11.37
C SER A 121 -17.00 2.93 -10.63
N ALA A 122 -17.89 3.87 -10.39
CA ALA A 122 -19.22 3.68 -9.82
C ALA A 122 -20.06 4.89 -10.21
N GLU A 123 -21.40 4.78 -10.25
CA GLU A 123 -22.29 5.90 -10.59
C GLU A 123 -22.00 7.14 -9.73
N ARG A 124 -21.75 6.94 -8.42
CA ARG A 124 -21.38 8.02 -7.48
C ARG A 124 -20.00 8.64 -7.72
N ASN A 125 -19.14 8.00 -8.53
CA ASN A 125 -17.78 8.44 -8.81
C ASN A 125 -17.66 9.13 -10.17
N LEU A 126 -18.75 9.23 -10.96
CA LEU A 126 -18.72 9.92 -12.25
C LEU A 126 -18.30 11.39 -12.08
N GLY A 127 -17.39 11.85 -12.94
CA GLY A 127 -16.78 13.18 -12.86
C GLY A 127 -15.69 13.35 -11.78
N LEU A 128 -15.44 12.33 -10.95
CA LEU A 128 -14.36 12.38 -9.96
C LEU A 128 -13.04 11.89 -10.56
N SER A 129 -11.94 12.48 -10.08
CA SER A 129 -10.57 12.10 -10.42
C SER A 129 -10.29 10.62 -10.13
N LYS A 130 -9.72 9.91 -11.12
CA LYS A 130 -9.39 8.50 -10.99
C LYS A 130 -8.29 8.27 -9.94
N VAL A 131 -7.30 9.15 -9.91
CA VAL A 131 -6.16 9.08 -8.98
C VAL A 131 -6.63 9.31 -7.55
N GLU A 132 -7.47 10.32 -7.32
CA GLU A 132 -8.00 10.61 -5.98
C GLU A 132 -8.91 9.48 -5.47
N ALA A 133 -9.70 8.86 -6.36
CA ALA A 133 -10.47 7.68 -6.01
C ALA A 133 -9.57 6.50 -5.63
N ALA A 134 -8.44 6.30 -6.33
CA ALA A 134 -7.44 5.29 -6.00
C ALA A 134 -6.84 5.54 -4.62
N ARG A 135 -6.43 6.78 -4.32
CA ARG A 135 -5.90 7.18 -3.02
C ARG A 135 -6.87 6.87 -1.89
N ARG A 136 -8.14 7.29 -2.02
CA ARG A 136 -9.19 7.01 -1.02
C ARG A 136 -9.42 5.52 -0.84
N ARG A 137 -9.46 4.76 -1.94
CA ARG A 137 -9.68 3.32 -1.92
C ARG A 137 -8.53 2.60 -1.20
N ILE A 138 -7.30 2.92 -1.55
CA ILE A 138 -6.09 2.30 -0.98
C ILE A 138 -6.01 2.59 0.53
N ALA A 139 -6.29 3.82 0.97
CA ALA A 139 -6.32 4.16 2.39
C ALA A 139 -7.32 3.32 3.20
N GLN A 140 -8.44 2.88 2.59
CA GLN A 140 -9.41 1.98 3.22
C GLN A 140 -8.94 0.53 3.31
N ILE A 141 -8.00 0.12 2.46
CA ILE A 141 -7.46 -1.25 2.39
C ILE A 141 -6.23 -1.37 3.28
N ASN A 142 -5.30 -0.44 3.10
CA ASN A 142 -3.99 -0.50 3.72
C ASN A 142 -3.47 0.90 4.04
N SER A 143 -3.66 1.30 5.30
CA SER A 143 -3.18 2.57 5.83
C SER A 143 -1.65 2.65 5.98
N ALA A 144 -0.93 1.54 5.79
CA ALA A 144 0.53 1.54 5.72
C ALA A 144 1.05 1.89 4.31
N VAL A 145 0.16 1.96 3.31
CA VAL A 145 0.51 2.31 1.94
C VAL A 145 0.23 3.78 1.69
N GLU A 146 1.28 4.52 1.36
CA GLU A 146 1.17 5.89 0.91
C GLU A 146 0.85 5.93 -0.59
N VAL A 147 -0.05 6.82 -0.98
CA VAL A 147 -0.36 7.06 -2.40
C VAL A 147 0.05 8.48 -2.75
N ILE A 148 0.97 8.59 -3.71
CA ILE A 148 1.40 9.84 -4.30
C ILE A 148 0.55 10.07 -5.54
N ALA A 149 -0.41 10.98 -5.42
CA ALA A 149 -1.39 11.26 -6.47
C ALA A 149 -0.86 12.27 -7.49
N HIS A 150 -0.76 11.87 -8.75
CA HIS A 150 -0.41 12.74 -9.86
C HIS A 150 -1.57 12.86 -10.85
N GLU A 151 -2.40 13.89 -10.67
CA GLU A 151 -3.53 14.21 -11.55
C GLU A 151 -3.07 14.89 -12.84
N THR A 152 -2.32 14.15 -13.66
CA THR A 152 -1.74 14.65 -14.91
C THR A 152 -1.51 13.51 -15.88
N MET A 153 -1.50 13.83 -17.17
CA MET A 153 -1.06 12.88 -18.20
C MET A 153 0.46 12.74 -18.15
N LEU A 154 0.97 11.52 -18.23
CA LEU A 154 2.40 11.30 -18.37
C LEU A 154 2.84 11.78 -19.76
N THR A 155 3.88 12.61 -19.80
CA THR A 155 4.49 13.12 -21.02
C THR A 155 6.00 12.94 -20.96
N ALA A 156 6.68 13.03 -22.10
CA ALA A 156 8.14 12.96 -22.14
C ALA A 156 8.80 14.04 -21.28
N GLU A 157 8.17 15.22 -21.14
CA GLU A 157 8.73 16.32 -20.35
C GLU A 157 8.60 16.09 -18.84
N ASN A 158 7.49 15.50 -18.38
CA ASN A 158 7.24 15.33 -16.94
C ASN A 158 7.72 13.96 -16.39
N LEU A 159 7.98 12.98 -17.27
CA LEU A 159 8.36 11.61 -16.90
C LEU A 159 9.59 11.54 -15.98
N PRO A 160 10.72 12.23 -16.23
CA PRO A 160 11.89 12.12 -15.35
C PRO A 160 11.59 12.55 -13.91
N ARG A 161 10.74 13.57 -13.74
CA ARG A 161 10.33 14.09 -12.43
C ARG A 161 9.32 13.18 -11.74
N LEU A 162 8.34 12.67 -12.48
CA LEU A 162 7.28 11.82 -11.90
C LEU A 162 7.77 10.43 -11.52
N LEU A 163 8.87 9.96 -12.10
CA LEU A 163 9.45 8.65 -11.83
C LEU A 163 10.71 8.70 -10.93
N GLU A 164 11.03 9.87 -10.36
CA GLU A 164 12.17 10.00 -9.46
C GLU A 164 11.99 9.15 -8.20
N GLY A 165 12.97 8.28 -7.90
CA GLY A 165 12.93 7.40 -6.72
C GLY A 165 11.91 6.25 -6.80
N VAL A 166 11.38 5.96 -7.99
CA VAL A 166 10.53 4.80 -8.26
C VAL A 166 11.38 3.56 -8.51
N ASP A 167 11.05 2.45 -7.85
CA ASP A 167 11.77 1.17 -8.02
C ASP A 167 11.26 0.39 -9.25
N VAL A 168 9.94 0.45 -9.49
CA VAL A 168 9.26 -0.28 -10.56
C VAL A 168 8.17 0.59 -11.18
N VAL A 169 8.07 0.56 -12.50
CA VAL A 169 6.99 1.21 -13.24
C VAL A 169 6.07 0.14 -13.83
N VAL A 170 4.76 0.31 -13.63
CA VAL A 170 3.73 -0.45 -14.33
C VAL A 170 3.06 0.46 -15.35
N ASP A 171 3.26 0.14 -16.62
CA ASP A 171 2.54 0.76 -17.72
C ASP A 171 1.15 0.13 -17.88
N ALA A 172 0.12 0.95 -17.69
CA ALA A 172 -1.29 0.57 -17.77
C ALA A 172 -2.13 1.63 -18.52
N LEU A 173 -1.49 2.35 -19.45
CA LEU A 173 -2.10 3.34 -20.35
C LEU A 173 -3.04 2.69 -21.39
#